data_AF-A0A6A4AZ38-F1
#
_entry.id   AF-A0A6A4AZ38-F1
#
_cell.length_a   1.000
_cell.length_b   1.000
_cell.length_c   1.000
_cell.angle_alpha   90.00
_cell.angle_beta   90.00
_cell.angle_gamma   90.00
#
_symmetry.space_group_name_H-M   'P 1'
#
loop_
_entity.id
_entity.type
_entity.pdbx_description
1 polymer ?
#
loop_
_entity_poly.entity_id
_entity_poly.type
_entity_poly.pdbx_seq_one_letter_code
_entity_poly.pdbx_strand_id
1 'polypeptide(L)'
;LQALGPYKSLESFKAGYDALESAGLIDTPQAFDNSDENFGAMRLGIRGYKLKLVNSREWSDPLDSLCDSLVLEQCNESSIDAAISNHKVFVQDFSTLGQYTDSNTTTSKYAPNVVGFFCNNDASGLLLPLAIKIVDTGLTYTKEDSDGEWQLAKMALDATELNFQQMFHLVHTHMVSIPIQVEMMRSMAEEHPIYALLNHHFFGDMAMEYLGGVILLSVDSPYDQSMAFGASGSVRYISAEFPNTSIAVDFPADIADNGLEYLPNHRYVKYGTTYYSIIKTFVTSYVKAYYDSEDAIQNDSELQTWAARATVVWGVNDFPSAFNGYDDLIKLVTNLVFQNAVKHHFMNGRVSWHSQAAPFSA
;
A
#
# COMPACT_ATOMS: atom_id res chain seq x y z
N LEU A 1 -31.57 -0.58 7.76
CA LEU A 1 -30.79 0.65 7.46
C LEU A 1 -31.65 1.91 7.34
N GLN A 2 -32.56 2.04 6.36
CA GLN A 2 -33.37 3.28 6.20
C GLN A 2 -34.15 3.70 7.48
N ALA A 3 -34.62 2.73 8.27
CA ALA A 3 -35.30 2.99 9.54
C ALA A 3 -34.39 3.54 10.66
N LEU A 4 -33.06 3.43 10.55
CA LEU A 4 -32.11 3.94 11.54
C LEU A 4 -31.90 5.47 11.43
N GLY A 5 -32.38 6.09 10.36
CA GLY A 5 -32.16 7.52 10.11
C GLY A 5 -30.70 7.86 9.75
N PRO A 6 -30.30 9.14 9.81
CA PRO A 6 -28.93 9.55 9.51
C PRO A 6 -27.95 9.12 10.60
N TYR A 7 -26.71 8.81 10.22
CA TYR A 7 -25.62 8.59 11.18
C TYR A 7 -25.20 9.93 11.82
N LYS A 8 -25.58 10.15 13.08
CA LYS A 8 -25.35 11.42 13.82
C LYS A 8 -24.46 11.29 15.04
N SER A 9 -24.14 10.05 15.44
CA SER A 9 -23.31 9.75 16.59
C SER A 9 -22.62 8.40 16.39
N LEU A 10 -21.63 8.10 17.24
CA LEU A 10 -20.95 6.81 17.21
C LEU A 10 -21.94 5.63 17.42
N GLU A 11 -22.94 5.81 18.28
CA GLU A 11 -23.99 4.81 18.56
C GLU A 11 -24.83 4.53 17.31
N SER A 12 -25.12 5.55 16.49
CA SER A 12 -25.85 5.36 15.25
C SER A 12 -25.05 4.56 14.22
N PHE A 13 -23.72 4.72 14.16
CA PHE A 13 -22.86 3.89 13.34
C PHE A 13 -22.86 2.44 13.83
N LYS A 14 -22.66 2.22 15.14
CA LYS A 14 -22.71 0.88 15.76
C LYS A 14 -24.01 0.15 15.45
N ALA A 15 -25.15 0.80 15.64
CA ALA A 15 -26.46 0.23 15.30
C ALA A 15 -26.60 -0.12 13.80
N GLY A 16 -25.94 0.65 12.93
CA GLY A 16 -25.84 0.34 11.50
C GLY A 16 -25.07 -0.96 11.23
N TYR A 17 -23.92 -1.14 11.86
CA TYR A 17 -23.12 -2.35 11.75
C TYR A 17 -23.82 -3.56 12.35
N ASP A 18 -24.40 -3.45 13.55
CA ASP A 18 -25.14 -4.54 14.19
C ASP A 18 -26.28 -5.04 13.29
N ALA A 19 -26.98 -4.12 12.62
CA ALA A 19 -28.05 -4.46 11.69
C ALA A 19 -27.54 -5.17 10.43
N LEU A 20 -26.36 -4.78 9.93
CA LEU A 20 -25.73 -5.39 8.76
C LEU A 20 -25.12 -6.78 9.08
N GLU A 21 -24.51 -6.93 10.25
CA GLU A 21 -24.02 -8.20 10.78
C GLU A 21 -25.16 -9.17 11.04
N SER A 22 -26.24 -8.71 11.66
CA SER A 22 -27.46 -9.53 11.86
C SER A 22 -28.09 -10.01 10.54
N ALA A 23 -27.85 -9.28 9.44
CA ALA A 23 -28.28 -9.65 8.10
C ALA A 23 -27.26 -10.55 7.35
N GLY A 24 -26.10 -10.84 7.96
CA GLY A 24 -25.04 -11.65 7.35
C GLY A 24 -24.31 -10.96 6.20
N LEU A 25 -24.32 -9.62 6.14
CA LEU A 25 -23.74 -8.86 5.03
C LEU A 25 -22.28 -8.48 5.25
N ILE A 26 -21.93 -8.07 6.47
CA ILE A 26 -20.57 -7.66 6.86
C ILE A 26 -20.34 -7.98 8.35
N ASP A 27 -19.08 -8.15 8.74
CA ASP A 27 -18.71 -8.28 10.16
C ASP A 27 -18.75 -6.90 10.83
N THR A 28 -19.12 -6.84 12.11
CA THR A 28 -18.98 -5.61 12.88
C THR A 28 -17.49 -5.24 13.05
N PRO A 29 -17.09 -3.96 12.88
CA PRO A 29 -15.73 -3.52 13.13
C PRO A 29 -15.24 -3.92 14.53
N GLN A 30 -13.96 -4.28 14.65
CA GLN A 30 -13.42 -4.78 15.92
C GLN A 30 -13.37 -3.68 16.99
N ALA A 31 -13.12 -2.46 16.56
CA ALA A 31 -13.17 -1.29 17.41
C ALA A 31 -13.72 -0.08 16.65
N PHE A 32 -14.03 0.96 17.42
CA PHE A 32 -14.31 2.29 16.91
C PHE A 32 -13.40 3.26 17.67
N ASP A 33 -12.11 3.16 17.39
CA ASP A 33 -11.06 3.82 18.15
C ASP A 33 -10.44 4.94 17.32
N ASN A 34 -10.62 6.18 17.78
CA ASN A 34 -10.06 7.37 17.16
C ASN A 34 -8.81 7.90 17.87
N SER A 35 -8.24 7.13 18.80
CA SER A 35 -7.00 7.47 19.49
C SER A 35 -5.82 7.66 18.53
N ASP A 36 -4.82 8.41 18.97
CA ASP A 36 -3.59 8.62 18.22
C ASP A 36 -2.78 7.31 18.12
N GLU A 37 -2.86 6.49 19.16
CA GLU A 37 -2.29 5.15 19.22
C GLU A 37 -2.86 4.24 18.14
N ASN A 38 -4.19 4.16 18.00
CA ASN A 38 -4.82 3.37 16.94
C ASN A 38 -4.53 3.96 15.56
N PHE A 39 -4.62 5.28 15.43
CA PHE A 39 -4.35 5.98 14.17
C PHE A 39 -2.96 5.64 13.62
N GLY A 40 -1.93 5.67 14.48
CA GLY A 40 -0.57 5.27 14.11
C GLY A 40 -0.40 3.75 13.97
N ALA A 41 -1.03 2.94 14.83
CA ALA A 41 -0.96 1.48 14.75
C ALA A 41 -1.49 0.91 13.42
N MET A 42 -2.52 1.54 12.83
CA MET A 42 -3.00 1.14 11.51
C MET A 42 -1.92 1.26 10.43
N ARG A 43 -1.06 2.28 10.51
CA ARG A 43 0.08 2.49 9.59
C ARG A 43 1.25 1.54 9.82
N LEU A 44 1.22 0.76 10.89
CA LEU A 44 2.13 -0.37 11.09
C LEU A 44 1.56 -1.68 10.50
N GLY A 45 0.46 -1.62 9.76
CA GLY A 45 -0.28 -2.80 9.33
C GLY A 45 -0.75 -2.71 7.89
N ILE A 46 -2.06 -2.60 7.74
CA ILE A 46 -2.75 -2.61 6.45
C ILE A 46 -2.73 -1.25 5.77
N ARG A 47 -2.48 -0.18 6.52
CA ARG A 47 -2.17 1.16 6.02
C ARG A 47 -0.66 1.40 6.14
N GLY A 48 -0.16 2.55 5.68
CA GLY A 48 1.26 2.89 5.85
C GLY A 48 2.18 2.49 4.70
N TYR A 49 1.67 1.99 3.57
CA TYR A 49 2.49 1.63 2.39
C TYR A 49 3.24 2.79 1.73
N LYS A 50 2.91 4.03 2.12
CA LYS A 50 3.63 5.25 1.71
C LYS A 50 4.39 5.91 2.86
N LEU A 51 4.57 5.20 3.98
CA LEU A 51 5.50 5.66 5.03
C LEU A 51 6.91 5.66 4.48
N LYS A 52 7.59 6.78 4.68
CA LYS A 52 8.99 6.94 4.33
C LYS A 52 9.73 7.64 5.44
N LEU A 53 10.95 7.19 5.74
CA LEU A 53 11.82 7.83 6.71
C LEU A 53 12.19 9.25 6.26
N VAL A 54 12.05 10.22 7.18
CA VAL A 54 12.48 11.60 6.96
C VAL A 54 13.99 11.68 7.20
N ASN A 55 14.75 11.86 6.13
CA ASN A 55 16.22 11.90 6.16
C ASN A 55 16.81 13.29 5.90
N SER A 56 15.97 14.28 5.57
CA SER A 56 16.42 15.61 5.16
C SER A 56 15.48 16.69 5.69
N ARG A 57 15.90 17.94 5.54
CA ARG A 57 15.09 19.12 5.90
C ARG A 57 14.04 19.48 4.83
N GLU A 58 13.71 18.58 3.90
CA GLU A 58 12.66 18.83 2.91
C GLU A 58 11.28 19.12 3.56
N TRP A 59 11.09 18.65 4.79
CA TRP A 59 9.87 18.83 5.58
C TRP A 59 10.04 19.84 6.73
N SER A 60 10.98 20.78 6.64
CA SER A 60 11.24 21.75 7.72
C SER A 60 10.03 22.60 8.07
N ASP A 61 9.23 23.03 7.08
CA ASP A 61 8.08 23.92 7.30
C ASP A 61 7.04 23.36 8.30
N PRO A 62 6.52 22.12 8.16
CA PRO A 62 5.60 21.55 9.16
C PRO A 62 6.27 21.01 10.43
N LEU A 63 7.59 20.75 10.42
CA LEU A 63 8.28 20.06 11.52
C LEU A 63 9.03 21.01 12.47
N ASP A 64 9.63 22.08 11.96
CA ASP A 64 10.42 23.03 12.75
C ASP A 64 9.53 23.91 13.66
N SER A 65 8.23 23.97 13.38
CA SER A 65 7.25 24.70 14.21
C SER A 65 6.75 23.90 15.41
N LEU A 66 7.09 22.62 15.52
CA LEU A 66 6.62 21.76 16.61
C LEU A 66 7.30 22.14 17.92
N CYS A 67 6.55 22.16 19.02
CA CYS A 67 7.10 22.44 20.34
C CYS A 67 7.87 21.22 20.87
N ASP A 68 8.96 21.46 21.62
CA ASP A 68 9.79 20.39 22.18
C ASP A 68 9.01 19.45 23.11
N SER A 69 7.95 19.94 23.79
CA SER A 69 7.11 19.09 24.64
C SER A 69 6.29 18.08 23.84
N LEU A 70 5.77 18.48 22.68
CA LEU A 70 5.07 17.57 21.78
C LEU A 70 6.04 16.53 21.21
N VAL A 71 7.24 16.95 20.79
CA VAL A 71 8.25 16.02 20.28
C VAL A 71 8.69 15.04 21.39
N LEU A 72 8.88 15.51 22.62
CA LEU A 72 9.21 14.63 23.74
C LEU A 72 8.11 13.61 24.00
N GLU A 73 6.85 14.02 23.97
CA GLU A 73 5.71 13.11 24.17
C GLU A 73 5.59 12.08 23.03
N GLN A 74 5.65 12.53 21.77
CA GLN A 74 5.36 11.69 20.61
C GLN A 74 6.57 10.88 20.13
N CYS A 75 7.78 11.40 20.28
CA CYS A 75 9.01 10.74 19.80
C CYS A 75 9.89 10.17 20.91
N ASN A 76 9.66 10.55 22.18
CA ASN A 76 10.63 10.33 23.26
C ASN A 76 12.01 10.93 22.91
N GLU A 77 12.01 12.18 22.42
CA GLU A 77 13.21 12.91 21.99
C GLU A 77 13.15 14.38 22.42
N SER A 78 14.31 15.00 22.64
CA SER A 78 14.37 16.39 23.15
C SER A 78 14.00 17.46 22.12
N SER A 79 14.09 17.15 20.82
CA SER A 79 13.79 18.08 19.73
C SER A 79 13.55 17.32 18.42
N ILE A 80 12.94 17.99 17.44
CA ILE A 80 12.65 17.37 16.14
C ILE A 80 13.93 17.01 15.36
N ASP A 81 14.97 17.84 15.45
CA ASP A 81 16.29 17.55 14.87
C ASP A 81 16.90 16.27 15.46
N ALA A 82 16.72 16.04 16.77
CA ALA A 82 17.18 14.80 17.42
C ALA A 82 16.37 13.59 16.93
N ALA A 83 15.04 13.71 16.85
CA ALA A 83 14.18 12.65 16.34
C ALA A 83 14.50 12.26 14.89
N ILE A 84 14.76 13.23 14.02
CA ILE A 84 15.18 13.00 12.62
C ILE A 84 16.56 12.31 12.60
N SER A 85 17.53 12.83 13.36
CA SER A 85 18.89 12.28 13.41
C SER A 85 18.92 10.84 13.95
N ASN A 86 17.97 10.48 14.81
CA ASN A 86 17.81 9.14 15.36
C ASN A 86 16.87 8.25 14.52
N HIS A 87 16.50 8.67 13.30
CA HIS A 87 15.66 7.93 12.36
C HIS A 87 14.27 7.56 12.91
N LYS A 88 13.67 8.46 13.70
CA LYS A 88 12.36 8.22 14.32
C LYS A 88 11.19 8.81 13.53
N VAL A 89 11.43 9.78 12.64
CA VAL A 89 10.36 10.53 11.97
C VAL A 89 10.05 9.94 10.60
N PHE A 90 8.76 9.68 10.34
CA PHE A 90 8.24 9.15 9.09
C PHE A 90 7.19 10.07 8.50
N VAL A 91 7.12 10.11 7.17
CA VAL A 91 6.14 10.91 6.42
C VAL A 91 5.27 10.01 5.54
N GLN A 92 3.99 10.36 5.43
CA GLN A 92 3.10 9.92 4.36
C GLN A 92 2.77 11.12 3.49
N ASP A 93 3.36 11.17 2.29
CA ASP A 93 3.16 12.27 1.35
C ASP A 93 2.03 11.97 0.36
N PHE A 94 0.89 12.62 0.58
CA PHE A 94 -0.25 12.64 -0.34
C PHE A 94 -0.56 14.06 -0.85
N SER A 95 0.46 14.93 -0.90
CA SER A 95 0.33 16.35 -1.29
C SER A 95 -0.19 16.59 -2.71
N THR A 96 -0.22 15.55 -3.55
CA THR A 96 -0.68 15.64 -4.94
C THR A 96 -1.89 14.76 -5.24
N LEU A 97 -2.37 13.96 -4.28
CA LEU A 97 -3.37 12.94 -4.56
C LEU A 97 -4.80 13.49 -4.71
N GLY A 98 -5.07 14.68 -4.19
CA GLY A 98 -6.37 15.34 -4.36
C GLY A 98 -6.73 15.63 -5.82
N GLN A 99 -5.74 15.69 -6.72
CA GLN A 99 -5.96 15.85 -8.17
C GLN A 99 -6.76 14.68 -8.79
N TYR A 100 -6.75 13.51 -8.14
CA TYR A 100 -7.47 12.32 -8.57
C TYR A 100 -8.89 12.26 -8.05
N THR A 101 -9.33 13.17 -7.18
CA THR A 101 -10.75 13.27 -6.84
C THR A 101 -11.60 13.43 -8.11
N ASP A 102 -12.73 12.73 -8.18
CA ASP A 102 -13.68 12.88 -9.27
C ASP A 102 -14.33 14.28 -9.22
N SER A 103 -14.03 15.09 -10.23
CA SER A 103 -14.46 16.49 -10.29
C SER A 103 -15.98 16.67 -10.34
N ASN A 104 -16.72 15.64 -10.78
CA ASN A 104 -18.18 15.72 -10.94
C ASN A 104 -18.94 15.54 -9.62
N THR A 105 -18.28 15.07 -8.57
CA THR A 105 -18.92 14.56 -7.35
C THR A 105 -18.33 15.15 -6.07
N THR A 106 -17.50 16.19 -6.20
CA THR A 106 -16.79 16.88 -5.10
C THR A 106 -17.69 17.43 -3.99
N THR A 107 -18.98 17.63 -4.26
CA THR A 107 -19.99 18.02 -3.25
C THR A 107 -20.42 16.88 -2.34
N SER A 108 -20.10 15.64 -2.69
CA SER A 108 -20.50 14.42 -1.99
C SER A 108 -19.33 13.56 -1.51
N LYS A 109 -18.21 13.54 -2.25
CA LYS A 109 -17.02 12.75 -1.96
C LYS A 109 -15.76 13.51 -2.40
N TYR A 110 -14.73 13.54 -1.54
CA TYR A 110 -13.52 14.32 -1.78
C TYR A 110 -12.32 13.75 -1.02
N ALA A 111 -11.14 13.77 -1.65
CA ALA A 111 -9.87 13.45 -1.03
C ALA A 111 -8.97 14.71 -1.05
N PRO A 112 -8.55 15.25 0.10
CA PRO A 112 -7.66 16.41 0.16
C PRO A 112 -6.22 16.10 -0.25
N ASN A 113 -5.49 17.14 -0.63
CA ASN A 113 -4.03 17.09 -0.65
C ASN A 113 -3.51 17.23 0.78
N VAL A 114 -2.83 16.20 1.28
CA VAL A 114 -2.50 16.10 2.72
C VAL A 114 -1.15 15.40 2.92
N VAL A 115 -0.40 15.82 3.94
CA VAL A 115 0.86 15.19 4.35
C VAL A 115 0.79 14.88 5.84
N GLY A 116 1.02 13.63 6.21
CA GLY A 116 1.03 13.18 7.60
C GLY A 116 2.43 12.85 8.09
N PHE A 117 2.76 13.25 9.30
CA PHE A 117 4.04 12.96 9.97
C PHE A 117 3.81 12.10 11.20
N PHE A 118 4.69 11.14 11.42
CA PHE A 118 4.61 10.17 12.49
C PHE A 118 5.98 9.99 13.15
N CYS A 119 6.00 9.57 14.40
CA CYS A 119 7.20 9.27 15.15
C CYS A 119 7.18 7.85 15.72
N ASN A 120 8.28 7.13 15.54
CA ASN A 120 8.52 5.86 16.20
C ASN A 120 8.96 6.12 17.65
N ASN A 121 8.02 6.01 18.58
CA ASN A 121 8.26 6.15 20.00
C ASN A 121 8.80 4.83 20.57
N ASP A 122 10.10 4.77 20.80
CA ASP A 122 10.78 3.57 21.30
C ASP A 122 10.44 3.23 22.76
N ALA A 123 10.07 4.21 23.58
CA ALA A 123 9.69 4.00 24.97
C ALA A 123 8.33 3.29 25.10
N SER A 124 7.35 3.67 24.27
CA SER A 124 6.02 3.04 24.25
C SER A 124 5.92 1.88 23.25
N GLY A 125 6.83 1.80 22.27
CA GLY A 125 6.79 0.86 21.16
C GLY A 125 5.72 1.20 20.12
N LEU A 126 5.18 2.42 20.13
CA LEU A 126 4.10 2.88 19.27
C LEU A 126 4.65 3.78 18.15
N LEU A 127 3.99 3.72 16.99
CA LEU A 127 4.07 4.78 15.99
C LEU A 127 2.99 5.80 16.33
N LEU A 128 3.36 7.05 16.58
CA LEU A 128 2.43 8.10 16.99
C LEU A 128 2.40 9.26 15.98
N PRO A 129 1.24 9.88 15.71
CA PRO A 129 1.16 11.04 14.82
C PRO A 129 1.80 12.28 15.45
N LEU A 130 2.56 13.02 14.64
CA LEU A 130 3.21 14.29 15.01
C LEU A 130 2.44 15.50 14.52
N ALA A 131 2.14 15.51 13.22
CA ALA A 131 1.54 16.64 12.54
C ALA A 131 0.84 16.19 11.26
N ILE A 132 -0.20 16.91 10.85
CA ILE A 132 -0.88 16.70 9.57
C ILE A 132 -1.04 18.04 8.88
N LYS A 133 -0.43 18.20 7.71
CA LYS A 133 -0.55 19.39 6.88
C LYS A 133 -1.63 19.19 5.83
N ILE A 134 -2.67 20.01 5.87
CA ILE A 134 -3.66 20.13 4.79
C ILE A 134 -3.10 21.10 3.75
N VAL A 135 -2.60 20.58 2.64
CA VAL A 135 -1.87 21.35 1.63
C VAL A 135 -2.76 22.42 1.01
N ASP A 136 -4.03 22.11 0.80
CA ASP A 136 -5.00 23.00 0.17
C ASP A 136 -5.26 24.28 0.97
N THR A 137 -5.15 24.23 2.31
CA THR A 137 -5.31 25.38 3.21
C THR A 137 -3.99 25.96 3.69
N GLY A 138 -2.90 25.20 3.57
CA GLY A 138 -1.59 25.54 4.13
C GLY A 138 -1.50 25.37 5.66
N LEU A 139 -2.54 24.84 6.30
CA LEU A 139 -2.58 24.66 7.75
C LEU A 139 -1.94 23.34 8.16
N THR A 140 -1.16 23.38 9.23
CA THR A 140 -0.59 22.21 9.90
C THR A 140 -1.29 22.05 11.24
N TYR A 141 -1.86 20.87 11.46
CA TYR A 141 -2.54 20.50 12.69
C TYR A 141 -1.68 19.53 13.50
N THR A 142 -1.78 19.62 14.83
CA THR A 142 -1.19 18.68 15.77
C THR A 142 -2.25 18.30 16.82
N LYS A 143 -1.89 17.42 17.75
CA LYS A 143 -2.74 17.11 18.91
C LYS A 143 -2.88 18.26 19.92
N GLU A 144 -2.15 19.35 19.75
CA GLU A 144 -2.27 20.56 20.59
C GLU A 144 -3.41 21.48 20.12
N ASP A 145 -3.91 21.30 18.90
CA ASP A 145 -5.13 21.92 18.41
C ASP A 145 -6.37 21.36 19.13
N SER A 146 -7.54 21.93 18.88
CA SER A 146 -8.77 21.40 19.49
C SER A 146 -9.04 19.96 19.04
N ASP A 147 -9.65 19.15 19.92
CA ASP A 147 -9.99 17.74 19.63
C ASP A 147 -10.72 17.56 18.29
N GLY A 148 -11.60 18.52 17.93
CA GLY A 148 -12.33 18.50 16.68
C GLY A 148 -11.48 18.80 15.45
N GLU A 149 -10.56 19.76 15.55
CA GLU A 149 -9.62 20.08 14.46
C GLU A 149 -8.64 18.94 14.23
N TRP A 150 -8.07 18.38 15.30
CA TRP A 150 -7.16 17.25 15.20
C TRP A 150 -7.84 16.01 14.63
N GLN A 151 -9.07 15.72 15.08
CA GLN A 151 -9.85 14.62 14.53
C GLN A 151 -10.15 14.82 13.03
N LEU A 152 -10.48 16.05 12.61
CA LEU A 152 -10.72 16.37 11.20
C LEU A 152 -9.46 16.16 10.36
N ALA A 153 -8.29 16.57 10.85
CA ALA A 153 -7.01 16.38 10.18
C ALA A 153 -6.67 14.89 10.01
N LYS A 154 -6.87 14.07 11.05
CA LYS A 154 -6.72 12.60 10.96
C LYS A 154 -7.66 11.98 9.92
N MET A 155 -8.94 12.38 9.92
CA MET A 155 -9.91 11.92 8.93
C MET A 155 -9.55 12.34 7.49
N ALA A 156 -8.98 13.54 7.32
CA ALA A 156 -8.49 14.00 6.03
C ALA A 156 -7.37 13.11 5.49
N LEU A 157 -6.38 12.77 6.33
CA LEU A 157 -5.31 11.83 5.96
C LEU A 157 -5.87 10.44 5.66
N ASP A 158 -6.77 9.93 6.51
CA ASP A 158 -7.41 8.63 6.32
C ASP A 158 -8.19 8.53 5.00
N ALA A 159 -8.95 9.58 4.66
CA ALA A 159 -9.74 9.61 3.44
C ALA A 159 -8.85 9.54 2.18
N THR A 160 -7.75 10.28 2.16
CA THR A 160 -6.81 10.25 1.03
C THR A 160 -6.03 8.94 0.98
N GLU A 161 -5.52 8.46 2.11
CA GLU A 161 -4.80 7.19 2.19
C GLU A 161 -5.66 6.01 1.72
N LEU A 162 -6.94 6.00 2.08
CA LEU A 162 -7.87 4.96 1.66
C LEU A 162 -7.96 4.86 0.12
N ASN A 163 -8.16 6.00 -0.55
CA ASN A 163 -8.24 6.05 -2.01
C ASN A 163 -6.90 5.67 -2.65
N PHE A 164 -5.80 6.18 -2.09
CA PHE A 164 -4.45 5.83 -2.49
C PHE A 164 -4.21 4.32 -2.41
N GLN A 165 -4.40 3.71 -1.25
CA GLN A 165 -4.09 2.30 -1.00
C GLN A 165 -4.84 1.38 -1.97
N GLN A 166 -6.11 1.68 -2.25
CA GLN A 166 -6.89 0.87 -3.17
C GLN A 166 -6.37 0.96 -4.61
N MET A 167 -5.83 2.09 -5.06
CA MET A 167 -5.26 2.17 -6.41
C MET A 167 -3.79 1.73 -6.46
N PHE A 168 -3.04 1.98 -5.40
CA PHE A 168 -1.67 1.54 -5.24
C PHE A 168 -1.57 0.01 -5.27
N HIS A 169 -2.41 -0.72 -4.53
CA HIS A 169 -2.37 -2.19 -4.59
C HIS A 169 -2.70 -2.73 -5.98
N LEU A 170 -3.69 -2.12 -6.66
CA LEU A 170 -4.09 -2.55 -7.99
C LEU A 170 -2.91 -2.46 -8.96
N VAL A 171 -2.16 -1.36 -8.93
CA VAL A 171 -0.97 -1.18 -9.75
C VAL A 171 0.17 -2.12 -9.33
N HIS A 172 0.51 -2.13 -8.03
CA HIS A 172 1.71 -2.79 -7.50
C HIS A 172 1.59 -4.30 -7.29
N THR A 173 0.41 -4.88 -7.51
CA THR A 173 0.20 -6.33 -7.35
C THR A 173 -0.55 -7.00 -8.48
N HIS A 174 -1.51 -6.32 -9.13
CA HIS A 174 -2.24 -6.87 -10.28
C HIS A 174 -1.64 -6.39 -11.60
N MET A 175 -1.63 -5.08 -11.84
CA MET A 175 -1.28 -4.53 -13.17
C MET A 175 0.17 -4.77 -13.56
N VAL A 176 1.09 -4.85 -12.59
CA VAL A 176 2.48 -5.19 -12.86
C VAL A 176 2.67 -6.65 -13.28
N SER A 177 1.86 -7.59 -12.77
CA SER A 177 2.02 -9.03 -13.05
C SER A 177 1.39 -9.44 -14.38
N ILE A 178 0.26 -8.85 -14.76
CA ILE A 178 -0.53 -9.24 -15.93
C ILE A 178 0.26 -9.22 -17.26
N PRO A 179 0.89 -8.10 -17.68
CA PRO A 179 1.66 -8.09 -18.93
C PRO A 179 2.84 -9.07 -18.90
N ILE A 180 3.44 -9.27 -17.72
CA ILE A 180 4.50 -10.25 -17.51
C ILE A 180 3.96 -11.68 -17.72
N GLN A 181 2.78 -12.00 -17.17
CA GLN A 181 2.09 -13.28 -17.36
C GLN A 181 1.69 -13.49 -18.82
N VAL A 182 1.19 -12.46 -19.51
CA VAL A 182 0.84 -12.57 -20.93
C VAL A 182 2.07 -12.93 -21.76
N GLU A 183 3.21 -12.27 -21.55
CA GLU A 183 4.44 -12.62 -22.27
C GLU A 183 5.00 -13.98 -21.83
N MET A 184 4.82 -14.38 -20.57
CA MET A 184 5.14 -15.73 -20.08
C MET A 184 4.39 -16.78 -20.90
N MET A 185 3.08 -16.60 -21.06
CA MET A 185 2.20 -17.49 -21.83
C MET A 185 2.53 -17.58 -23.31
N ARG A 186 3.13 -16.52 -23.87
CA ARG A 186 3.50 -16.46 -25.30
C ARG A 186 4.90 -17.00 -25.58
N SER A 187 5.73 -17.16 -24.55
CA SER A 187 7.17 -17.38 -24.71
C SER A 187 7.66 -18.73 -24.21
N MET A 188 6.92 -19.37 -23.30
CA MET A 188 7.32 -20.63 -22.67
C MET A 188 6.21 -21.68 -22.80
N ALA A 189 6.61 -22.96 -22.88
CA ALA A 189 5.69 -24.09 -22.82
C ALA A 189 5.06 -24.22 -21.42
N GLU A 190 3.86 -24.80 -21.33
CA GLU A 190 3.17 -25.01 -20.05
C GLU A 190 3.94 -25.94 -19.11
N GLU A 191 4.73 -26.86 -19.68
CA GLU A 191 5.62 -27.78 -18.96
C GLU A 191 6.92 -27.14 -18.47
N HIS A 192 7.25 -25.92 -18.93
CA HIS A 192 8.46 -25.22 -18.51
C HIS A 192 8.41 -24.98 -16.98
N PRO A 193 9.46 -25.31 -16.21
CA PRO A 193 9.39 -25.28 -14.74
C PRO A 193 9.05 -23.90 -14.18
N ILE A 194 9.62 -22.83 -14.74
CA ILE A 194 9.30 -21.46 -14.34
C ILE A 194 7.85 -21.08 -14.69
N TYR A 195 7.33 -21.54 -15.84
CA TYR A 195 5.94 -21.33 -16.22
C TYR A 195 5.03 -22.01 -15.21
N ALA A 196 5.25 -23.30 -14.93
CA ALA A 196 4.39 -24.09 -14.07
C ALA A 196 4.30 -23.50 -12.66
N LEU A 197 5.43 -23.02 -12.11
CA LEU A 197 5.45 -22.36 -10.81
C LEU A 197 4.68 -21.03 -10.83
N LEU A 198 4.96 -20.14 -11.79
CA LEU A 198 4.34 -18.81 -11.82
C LEU A 198 2.86 -18.88 -12.20
N ASN A 199 2.46 -19.78 -13.10
CA ASN A 199 1.06 -19.97 -13.48
C ASN A 199 0.16 -20.36 -12.29
N HIS A 200 0.70 -21.11 -11.32
CA HIS A 200 -0.01 -21.38 -10.07
C HIS A 200 -0.27 -20.10 -9.26
N HIS A 201 0.71 -19.20 -9.20
CA HIS A 201 0.64 -17.98 -8.41
C HIS A 201 -0.10 -16.83 -9.10
N PHE A 202 -0.15 -16.81 -10.43
CA PHE A 202 -0.94 -15.85 -11.21
C PHE A 202 -2.37 -16.36 -11.49
N PHE A 203 -2.81 -17.41 -10.80
CA PHE A 203 -4.15 -17.95 -11.00
C PHE A 203 -5.21 -16.92 -10.61
N GLY A 204 -5.96 -16.46 -11.62
CA GLY A 204 -7.06 -15.52 -11.44
C GLY A 204 -6.74 -14.06 -11.79
N ASP A 205 -5.47 -13.68 -11.96
CA ASP A 205 -5.06 -12.28 -12.21
C ASP A 205 -5.78 -11.68 -13.42
N MET A 206 -5.74 -12.34 -14.58
CA MET A 206 -6.44 -11.87 -15.80
C MET A 206 -7.96 -11.77 -15.61
N ALA A 207 -8.57 -12.67 -14.83
CA ALA A 207 -10.00 -12.60 -14.56
C ALA A 207 -10.32 -11.41 -13.65
N MET A 208 -9.48 -11.16 -12.65
CA MET A 208 -9.62 -10.01 -11.75
C MET A 208 -9.43 -8.68 -12.46
N GLU A 209 -8.50 -8.59 -13.42
CA GLU A 209 -8.34 -7.40 -14.27
C GLU A 209 -9.62 -7.11 -15.07
N TYR A 210 -10.15 -8.13 -15.74
CA TYR A 210 -11.38 -8.00 -16.52
C TYR A 210 -12.56 -7.54 -15.65
N LEU A 211 -12.77 -8.22 -14.52
CA LEU A 211 -13.83 -7.85 -13.57
C LEU A 211 -13.60 -6.46 -12.97
N GLY A 212 -12.35 -6.09 -12.72
CA GLY A 212 -11.95 -4.75 -12.29
C GLY A 212 -12.43 -3.69 -13.27
N GLY A 213 -12.22 -3.88 -14.57
CA GLY A 213 -12.65 -2.94 -15.60
C GLY A 213 -14.17 -2.82 -15.74
N VAL A 214 -14.90 -3.93 -15.68
CA VAL A 214 -16.34 -3.95 -16.03
C VAL A 214 -17.30 -3.90 -14.84
N ILE A 215 -16.82 -4.17 -13.62
CA ILE A 215 -17.66 -4.16 -12.40
C ILE A 215 -17.18 -3.09 -11.41
N LEU A 216 -15.88 -2.97 -11.19
CA LEU A 216 -15.33 -2.14 -10.13
C LEU A 216 -15.06 -0.70 -10.59
N LEU A 217 -14.31 -0.51 -11.68
CA LEU A 217 -13.92 0.80 -12.21
C LEU A 217 -14.85 1.25 -13.34
N SER A 218 -16.12 0.87 -13.23
CA SER A 218 -17.18 1.32 -14.14
C SER A 218 -17.96 2.49 -13.54
N VAL A 219 -18.44 3.37 -14.40
CA VAL A 219 -19.33 4.48 -14.04
C VAL A 219 -20.55 3.92 -13.32
N ASP A 220 -20.98 4.59 -12.24
CA ASP A 220 -22.11 4.20 -11.40
C ASP A 220 -21.97 2.85 -10.67
N SER A 221 -20.78 2.23 -10.68
CA SER A 221 -20.51 1.08 -9.80
C SER A 221 -20.61 1.48 -8.32
N PRO A 222 -20.79 0.53 -7.39
CA PRO A 222 -20.74 0.82 -5.96
C PRO A 222 -19.45 1.52 -5.53
N TYR A 223 -18.32 1.14 -6.13
CA TYR A 223 -17.02 1.77 -5.90
C TYR A 223 -17.00 3.22 -6.37
N ASP A 224 -17.49 3.47 -7.59
CA ASP A 224 -17.59 4.82 -8.14
C ASP A 224 -18.48 5.70 -7.26
N GLN A 225 -19.54 5.16 -6.67
CA GLN A 225 -20.41 5.95 -5.80
C GLN A 225 -19.83 6.22 -4.40
N SER A 226 -18.91 5.39 -3.90
CA SER A 226 -18.42 5.48 -2.52
C SER A 226 -17.03 6.12 -2.36
N MET A 227 -16.15 5.97 -3.35
CA MET A 227 -14.74 6.38 -3.23
C MET A 227 -14.50 7.75 -3.85
N ALA A 228 -13.73 8.61 -3.17
CA ALA A 228 -13.46 9.98 -3.60
C ALA A 228 -12.81 10.08 -4.99
N PHE A 229 -11.90 9.16 -5.34
CA PHE A 229 -11.34 9.11 -6.68
C PHE A 229 -12.41 8.73 -7.73
N GLY A 230 -13.42 7.95 -7.35
CA GLY A 230 -14.37 7.35 -8.28
C GLY A 230 -13.68 6.47 -9.33
N ALA A 231 -14.44 6.00 -10.32
CA ALA A 231 -13.89 5.23 -11.42
C ALA A 231 -12.90 6.07 -12.25
N SER A 232 -13.28 7.29 -12.61
CA SER A 232 -12.50 8.15 -13.53
C SER A 232 -11.18 8.63 -12.91
N GLY A 233 -11.18 9.05 -11.66
CA GLY A 233 -9.99 9.46 -10.92
C GLY A 233 -9.02 8.31 -10.70
N SER A 234 -9.55 7.13 -10.40
CA SER A 234 -8.78 5.91 -10.23
C SER A 234 -8.04 5.49 -11.51
N VAL A 235 -8.70 5.54 -12.67
CA VAL A 235 -8.04 5.28 -13.96
C VAL A 235 -6.94 6.31 -14.25
N ARG A 236 -7.13 7.58 -13.87
CA ARG A 236 -6.07 8.61 -13.98
C ARG A 236 -4.89 8.32 -13.07
N TYR A 237 -5.13 7.94 -11.81
CA TYR A 237 -4.07 7.52 -10.88
C TYR A 237 -3.28 6.36 -11.45
N ILE A 238 -3.96 5.30 -11.87
CA ILE A 238 -3.37 4.11 -12.46
C ILE A 238 -2.47 4.47 -13.65
N SER A 239 -2.97 5.31 -14.55
CA SER A 239 -2.23 5.74 -15.74
C SER A 239 -0.97 6.54 -15.40
N ALA A 240 -0.93 7.20 -14.25
CA ALA A 240 0.23 7.96 -13.77
C ALA A 240 1.21 7.10 -12.95
N GLU A 241 0.71 6.16 -12.15
CA GLU A 241 1.52 5.31 -11.27
C GLU A 241 2.18 4.15 -12.04
N PHE A 242 1.45 3.50 -12.94
CA PHE A 242 1.90 2.28 -13.60
C PHE A 242 3.21 2.45 -14.41
N PRO A 243 3.39 3.52 -15.21
CA PRO A 243 4.66 3.75 -15.92
C PRO A 243 5.85 4.05 -15.01
N ASN A 244 5.63 4.34 -13.73
CA ASN A 244 6.68 4.63 -12.75
C ASN A 244 6.92 3.45 -11.79
N THR A 245 6.19 2.35 -11.95
CA THR A 245 6.33 1.15 -11.10
C THR A 245 7.38 0.22 -11.69
N SER A 246 8.42 -0.09 -10.90
CA SER A 246 9.55 -0.94 -11.30
C SER A 246 9.41 -2.35 -10.72
N ILE A 247 9.63 -3.38 -11.54
CA ILE A 247 9.65 -4.78 -11.08
C ILE A 247 10.96 -5.15 -10.37
N ALA A 248 12.01 -4.33 -10.54
CA ALA A 248 13.31 -4.57 -9.93
C ALA A 248 13.33 -4.28 -8.42
N VAL A 249 12.37 -3.46 -7.95
CA VAL A 249 12.15 -3.16 -6.53
C VAL A 249 11.39 -4.34 -5.91
N ASP A 250 12.14 -5.28 -5.34
CA ASP A 250 11.62 -6.38 -4.55
C ASP A 250 11.45 -5.98 -3.07
N PHE A 251 10.85 -6.85 -2.26
CA PHE A 251 10.55 -6.55 -0.86
C PHE A 251 11.76 -5.99 -0.07
N PRO A 252 12.98 -6.57 -0.10
CA PRO A 252 14.11 -5.99 0.61
C PRO A 252 14.49 -4.58 0.14
N ALA A 253 14.42 -4.32 -1.17
CA ALA A 253 14.66 -2.99 -1.72
C ALA A 253 13.58 -1.99 -1.27
N ASP A 254 12.30 -2.38 -1.32
CA ASP A 254 11.16 -1.57 -0.85
C ASP A 254 11.31 -1.15 0.62
N ILE A 255 11.76 -2.07 1.48
CA ILE A 255 12.05 -1.75 2.89
C ILE A 255 13.17 -0.70 3.01
N ALA A 256 14.29 -0.92 2.32
CA ALA A 256 15.47 -0.05 2.40
C ALA A 256 15.23 1.33 1.79
N ASP A 257 14.60 1.40 0.61
CA ASP A 257 14.34 2.65 -0.12
C ASP A 257 13.41 3.60 0.65
N ASN A 258 12.53 3.02 1.50
CA ASN A 258 11.61 3.76 2.35
C ASN A 258 12.11 3.92 3.80
N GLY A 259 13.24 3.33 4.17
CA GLY A 259 13.79 3.37 5.53
C GLY A 259 12.91 2.64 6.56
N LEU A 260 12.15 1.63 6.13
CA LEU A 260 11.21 0.90 7.00
C LEU A 260 11.91 -0.08 7.96
N GLU A 261 13.21 -0.33 7.78
CA GLU A 261 14.04 -1.08 8.73
C GLU A 261 14.07 -0.42 10.12
N TYR A 262 13.82 0.89 10.20
CA TYR A 262 13.71 1.65 11.44
C TYR A 262 12.32 1.56 12.09
N LEU A 263 11.39 0.78 11.51
CA LEU A 263 10.07 0.44 12.07
C LEU A 263 9.94 -1.08 12.29
N PRO A 264 10.67 -1.69 13.23
CA PRO A 264 10.65 -3.13 13.44
C PRO A 264 9.28 -3.69 13.88
N ASN A 265 8.42 -2.84 14.45
CA ASN A 265 7.05 -3.20 14.83
C ASN A 265 6.05 -3.16 13.66
N HIS A 266 6.47 -2.69 12.48
CA HIS A 266 5.65 -2.70 11.27
C HIS A 266 5.42 -4.15 10.81
N ARG A 267 4.15 -4.55 10.70
CA ARG A 267 3.73 -5.92 10.41
C ARG A 267 4.20 -6.38 9.03
N TYR A 268 4.11 -5.53 8.01
CA TYR A 268 4.69 -5.82 6.69
C TYR A 268 6.20 -6.03 6.74
N VAL A 269 6.97 -5.19 7.47
CA VAL A 269 8.42 -5.40 7.66
C VAL A 269 8.69 -6.74 8.34
N LYS A 270 8.08 -7.00 9.50
CA LYS A 270 8.33 -8.19 10.31
C LYS A 270 7.92 -9.49 9.61
N TYR A 271 6.66 -9.57 9.17
CA TYR A 271 6.13 -10.79 8.58
C TYR A 271 6.50 -10.91 7.11
N GLY A 272 6.56 -9.82 6.36
CA GLY A 272 7.06 -9.81 4.98
C GLY A 272 8.49 -10.32 4.90
N THR A 273 9.39 -9.93 5.81
CA THR A 273 10.76 -10.49 5.88
C THR A 273 10.75 -12.00 6.07
N THR A 274 9.88 -12.49 6.96
CA THR A 274 9.74 -13.92 7.24
C THR A 274 9.26 -14.66 5.99
N TYR A 275 8.17 -14.20 5.37
CA TYR A 275 7.60 -14.85 4.19
C TYR A 275 8.50 -14.75 2.96
N TYR A 276 9.13 -13.60 2.72
CA TYR A 276 10.06 -13.41 1.62
C TYR A 276 11.25 -14.38 1.75
N SER A 277 11.81 -14.54 2.96
CA SER A 277 12.87 -15.51 3.20
C SER A 277 12.43 -16.94 2.90
N ILE A 278 11.22 -17.34 3.35
CA ILE A 278 10.68 -18.69 3.11
C ILE A 278 10.50 -18.93 1.61
N ILE A 279 9.89 -17.98 0.91
CA ILE A 279 9.65 -18.04 -0.54
C ILE A 279 10.98 -18.12 -1.28
N LYS A 280 11.96 -17.26 -0.94
CA LYS A 280 13.27 -17.26 -1.58
C LYS A 280 14.00 -18.59 -1.39
N THR A 281 13.93 -19.19 -0.20
CA THR A 281 14.49 -20.53 0.06
C THR A 281 13.84 -21.58 -0.84
N PHE A 282 12.50 -21.59 -0.91
CA PHE A 282 11.77 -22.51 -1.78
C PHE A 282 12.14 -22.32 -3.26
N VAL A 283 12.08 -21.09 -3.77
CA VAL A 283 12.41 -20.74 -5.16
C VAL A 283 13.84 -21.13 -5.48
N THR A 284 14.79 -20.89 -4.57
CA THR A 284 16.19 -21.31 -4.75
C THR A 284 16.31 -22.82 -4.94
N SER A 285 15.66 -23.61 -4.09
CA SER A 285 15.65 -25.07 -4.22
C SER A 285 14.94 -25.53 -5.50
N TYR A 286 13.85 -24.87 -5.88
CA TYR A 286 13.10 -25.19 -7.09
C TYR A 286 13.93 -24.93 -8.34
N VAL A 287 14.50 -23.74 -8.50
CA VAL A 287 15.35 -23.37 -9.66
C VAL A 287 16.54 -24.33 -9.78
N LYS A 288 17.23 -24.61 -8.67
CA LYS A 288 18.39 -25.53 -8.66
C LYS A 288 18.03 -27.00 -8.89
N ALA A 289 16.76 -27.38 -8.82
CA ALA A 289 16.32 -28.73 -9.16
C ALA A 289 16.11 -28.93 -10.66
N TYR A 290 15.91 -27.85 -11.42
CA TYR A 290 15.70 -27.88 -12.87
C TYR A 290 16.89 -27.38 -13.69
N TYR A 291 17.69 -26.47 -13.12
CA TYR A 291 18.91 -25.97 -13.74
C TYR A 291 20.12 -26.44 -12.95
N ASP A 292 20.98 -27.22 -13.60
CA ASP A 292 22.23 -27.75 -12.99
C ASP A 292 23.39 -26.73 -13.04
N SER A 293 23.30 -25.69 -13.87
CA SER A 293 24.32 -24.65 -14.02
C SER A 293 23.72 -23.31 -14.48
N GLU A 294 24.48 -22.23 -14.33
CA GLU A 294 24.11 -20.92 -14.91
C GLU A 294 24.09 -20.96 -16.43
N ASP A 295 24.99 -21.75 -17.06
CA ASP A 295 24.98 -21.98 -18.50
C ASP A 295 23.63 -22.57 -18.97
N ALA A 296 23.00 -23.44 -18.17
CA ALA A 296 21.68 -23.99 -18.51
C ALA A 296 20.60 -22.89 -18.53
N ILE A 297 20.65 -21.92 -17.62
CA ILE A 297 19.75 -20.75 -17.58
C ILE A 297 20.00 -19.83 -18.78
N GLN A 298 21.26 -19.54 -19.08
CA GLN A 298 21.65 -18.68 -20.20
C GLN A 298 21.24 -19.27 -21.56
N ASN A 299 21.29 -20.59 -21.70
CA ASN A 299 20.95 -21.30 -22.93
C ASN A 299 19.47 -21.71 -23.02
N ASP A 300 18.65 -21.39 -22.03
CA ASP A 300 17.21 -21.65 -22.05
C ASP A 300 16.50 -20.66 -22.97
N SER A 301 16.25 -21.08 -24.22
CA SER A 301 15.67 -20.20 -25.24
C SER A 301 14.27 -19.69 -24.90
N GLU A 302 13.47 -20.45 -24.15
CA GLU A 302 12.12 -20.03 -23.78
C GLU A 302 12.18 -18.94 -22.71
N LEU A 303 13.00 -19.15 -21.69
CA LEU A 303 13.25 -18.19 -20.63
C LEU A 303 13.87 -16.87 -21.16
N GLN A 304 14.85 -16.95 -22.04
CA GLN A 304 15.45 -15.76 -22.66
C GLN A 304 14.47 -15.03 -23.59
N THR A 305 13.60 -15.77 -24.29
CA THR A 305 12.55 -15.17 -25.13
C THR A 305 11.52 -14.42 -24.28
N TRP A 306 11.12 -15.00 -23.13
CA TRP A 306 10.24 -14.33 -22.18
C TRP A 306 10.85 -13.02 -21.67
N ALA A 307 12.12 -13.03 -21.26
CA ALA A 307 12.85 -11.85 -20.82
C ALA A 307 12.85 -10.74 -21.89
N ALA A 308 13.29 -11.06 -23.10
CA ALA A 308 13.36 -10.11 -24.20
C ALA A 308 11.98 -9.51 -24.54
N ARG A 309 10.91 -10.30 -24.48
CA ARG A 309 9.56 -9.83 -24.81
C ARG A 309 8.94 -9.01 -23.70
N ALA A 310 9.12 -9.38 -22.42
CA ALA A 310 8.58 -8.65 -21.28
C ALA A 310 9.14 -7.22 -21.20
N THR A 311 10.43 -7.03 -21.48
CA THR A 311 11.08 -5.69 -21.40
C THR A 311 10.58 -4.65 -22.39
N VAL A 312 9.91 -5.05 -23.47
CA VAL A 312 9.37 -4.12 -24.46
C VAL A 312 7.88 -3.86 -24.29
N VAL A 313 7.25 -4.44 -23.26
CA VAL A 313 5.84 -4.20 -22.95
C VAL A 313 5.70 -2.87 -22.22
N TRP A 314 4.75 -2.04 -22.67
CA TRP A 314 4.46 -0.77 -22.00
C TRP A 314 4.02 -0.99 -20.55
N GLY A 315 4.63 -0.24 -19.63
CA GLY A 315 4.34 -0.33 -18.18
C GLY A 315 5.12 -1.43 -17.44
N VAL A 316 5.85 -2.29 -18.16
CA VAL A 316 6.80 -3.23 -17.53
C VAL A 316 8.18 -2.56 -17.45
N ASN A 317 8.47 -1.94 -16.32
CA ASN A 317 9.74 -1.23 -16.12
C ASN A 317 10.76 -2.10 -15.36
N ASP A 318 12.02 -2.02 -15.79
CA ASP A 318 13.18 -2.71 -15.21
C ASP A 318 13.06 -4.23 -15.09
N PHE A 319 12.27 -4.86 -15.96
CA PHE A 319 12.29 -6.32 -16.10
C PHE A 319 13.65 -6.74 -16.68
N PRO A 320 14.26 -7.86 -16.22
CA PRO A 320 15.54 -8.29 -16.77
C PRO A 320 15.41 -8.61 -18.26
N SER A 321 16.29 -8.04 -19.09
CA SER A 321 16.31 -8.28 -20.54
C SER A 321 16.85 -9.64 -20.93
N ALA A 322 17.55 -10.30 -20.02
CA ALA A 322 18.05 -11.66 -20.10
C ALA A 322 18.30 -12.19 -18.68
N PHE A 323 18.31 -13.52 -18.52
CA PHE A 323 18.73 -14.17 -17.28
C PHE A 323 20.14 -14.74 -17.45
N ASN A 324 21.06 -14.28 -16.60
CA ASN A 324 22.47 -14.60 -16.68
C ASN A 324 22.88 -15.70 -15.70
N GLY A 325 22.06 -16.00 -14.69
CA GLY A 325 22.40 -17.03 -13.73
C GLY A 325 21.32 -17.26 -12.68
N TYR A 326 21.74 -17.78 -11.53
CA TYR A 326 20.79 -18.08 -10.47
C TYR A 326 20.23 -16.82 -9.81
N ASP A 327 21.07 -15.80 -9.60
CA ASP A 327 20.72 -14.66 -8.77
C ASP A 327 19.58 -13.81 -9.35
N ASP A 328 19.62 -13.50 -10.66
CA ASP A 328 18.59 -12.70 -11.31
C ASP A 328 17.28 -13.47 -11.48
N LEU A 329 17.34 -14.74 -11.88
CA LEU A 329 16.15 -15.60 -11.99
C LEU A 329 15.48 -15.83 -10.63
N ILE A 330 16.24 -16.22 -9.61
CA ILE A 330 15.71 -16.44 -8.25
C ILE A 330 15.12 -15.15 -7.69
N LYS A 331 15.80 -14.00 -7.87
CA LYS A 331 15.29 -12.72 -7.38
C LYS A 331 13.94 -12.39 -8.02
N LEU A 332 13.84 -12.45 -9.35
CA LEU A 332 12.60 -12.13 -10.05
C LEU A 332 11.46 -13.07 -9.65
N VAL A 333 11.70 -14.39 -9.71
CA VAL A 333 10.66 -15.39 -9.39
C VAL A 333 10.22 -15.25 -7.93
N THR A 334 11.15 -15.03 -7.00
CA THR A 334 10.81 -14.74 -5.60
C THR A 334 9.92 -13.50 -5.49
N ASN A 335 10.26 -12.41 -6.20
CA ASN A 335 9.48 -11.18 -6.16
C ASN A 335 8.05 -11.40 -6.68
N LEU A 336 7.88 -12.04 -7.84
CA LEU A 336 6.56 -12.31 -8.42
C LEU A 336 5.69 -13.21 -7.53
N VAL A 337 6.28 -14.24 -6.93
CA VAL A 337 5.57 -15.10 -5.96
C VAL A 337 5.20 -14.32 -4.70
N PHE A 338 6.11 -13.51 -4.15
CA PHE A 338 5.84 -12.71 -2.96
C PHE A 338 4.76 -11.65 -3.21
N GLN A 339 4.76 -10.99 -4.36
CA GLN A 339 3.77 -9.98 -4.72
C GLN A 339 2.34 -10.55 -4.66
N ASN A 340 2.14 -11.71 -5.27
CA ASN A 340 0.84 -12.37 -5.37
C ASN A 340 0.42 -13.06 -4.06
N ALA A 341 1.34 -13.79 -3.42
CA ALA A 341 1.02 -14.59 -2.24
C ALA A 341 1.03 -13.81 -0.93
N VAL A 342 1.70 -12.64 -0.88
CA VAL A 342 1.93 -11.89 0.37
C VAL A 342 1.54 -10.44 0.21
N LYS A 343 2.24 -9.68 -0.66
CA LYS A 343 2.08 -8.20 -0.76
C LYS A 343 0.62 -7.81 -1.04
N HIS A 344 -0.05 -8.50 -1.95
CA HIS A 344 -1.48 -8.29 -2.24
C HIS A 344 -2.37 -8.37 -0.98
N HIS A 345 -2.24 -9.44 -0.20
CA HIS A 345 -3.05 -9.67 1.01
C HIS A 345 -2.72 -8.74 2.18
N PHE A 346 -1.61 -8.04 2.06
CA PHE A 346 -1.12 -7.04 3.00
C PHE A 346 -1.75 -5.66 2.75
N MET A 347 -2.28 -5.43 1.54
CA MET A 347 -3.00 -4.22 1.12
C MET A 347 -4.50 -4.43 0.84
N ASN A 348 -4.91 -5.66 0.52
CA ASN A 348 -6.27 -6.02 0.13
C ASN A 348 -6.70 -7.39 0.73
N GLY A 349 -7.95 -7.78 0.54
CA GLY A 349 -8.55 -8.99 1.11
C GLY A 349 -9.52 -8.71 2.25
N ARG A 350 -10.05 -9.77 2.89
CA ARG A 350 -11.11 -9.66 3.92
C ARG A 350 -10.72 -8.75 5.09
N VAL A 351 -9.44 -8.73 5.46
CA VAL A 351 -8.91 -7.89 6.55
C VAL A 351 -8.96 -6.39 6.25
N SER A 352 -9.03 -6.00 4.96
CA SER A 352 -9.15 -4.58 4.56
C SER A 352 -10.48 -3.96 4.97
N TRP A 353 -11.49 -4.78 5.28
CA TRP A 353 -12.75 -4.29 5.82
C TRP A 353 -12.57 -3.47 7.11
N HIS A 354 -11.76 -3.97 8.06
CA HIS A 354 -11.57 -3.32 9.36
C HIS A 354 -10.85 -1.96 9.24
N SER A 355 -10.00 -1.79 8.23
CA SER A 355 -9.27 -0.54 8.00
C SER A 355 -10.03 0.52 7.22
N GLN A 356 -11.29 0.25 6.87
CA GLN A 356 -12.16 1.15 6.08
C GLN A 356 -13.48 1.43 6.79
N ALA A 357 -13.66 0.89 8.00
CA ALA A 357 -14.86 1.10 8.78
C ALA A 357 -15.02 2.59 9.15
N ALA A 358 -16.21 3.12 8.88
CA ALA A 358 -16.64 4.43 9.36
C ALA A 358 -17.20 4.31 10.81
N PRO A 359 -17.14 5.37 11.64
CA PRO A 359 -16.55 6.68 11.34
C PRO A 359 -15.03 6.71 11.55
N PHE A 360 -14.48 5.74 12.27
CA PHE A 360 -13.07 5.60 12.56
C PHE A 360 -12.65 4.19 12.18
N SER A 361 -11.60 4.07 11.39
CA SER A 361 -11.05 2.76 11.03
C SER A 361 -10.31 2.17 12.23
N ALA A 362 -10.63 0.94 12.62
CA ALA A 362 -9.96 0.22 13.71
C ALA A 362 -10.17 -1.29 13.58
#